data_AF-A0A1V5RFF9-F1
#
_entry.id   AF-A0A1V5RFF9-F1
#
_cell.length_a   1.000
_cell.length_b   1.000
_cell.length_c   1.000
_cell.angle_alpha   90.00
_cell.angle_beta   90.00
_cell.angle_gamma   90.00
#
_symmetry.space_group_name_H-M   'P 1'
#
loop_
_entity.id
_entity.type
_entity.pdbx_description
1 polymer ?
#
loop_
_entity_poly.entity_id
_entity_poly.type
_entity_poly.pdbx_seq_one_letter_code
_entity_poly.pdbx_strand_id
1 'polypeptide(L)'
;MTDLPKTWPEFVEALAKIKAAGFQPLYMPTAGNESYVFAWQTGIWSDQLLADVVKTCDGQVGEPVDGLISQIEAVWCLKKGEWSAEDMRPVFELTKEMSQYFHEGYLAPPPPGDPFVQGEVAFRWLSRLNVSTVAADPNITFAWGSYYQPALKEGDMPIRYGSSAEGAGGQYLFIPMTTVDAGKLNLLLDLAQYVTSPAANKHWCSLQPVPCFEAGSTVETIFPDDPAMQDRWRGYIQPGKRFSGLDINNAFGPANGTQAIKIYQDYLGGTLNLDEALTAWQRLADQLTANALLQHPEWNADKW
;
A
#
# COMPACT_ATOMS: atom_id res chain seq x y z
N MET A 1 -1.99 -24.82 -10.73
CA MET A 1 -1.83 -23.74 -11.73
C MET A 1 -0.34 -23.51 -11.87
N THR A 2 0.22 -23.64 -13.07
CA THR A 2 1.68 -23.50 -13.31
C THR A 2 2.10 -22.09 -13.71
N ASP A 3 1.15 -21.22 -14.07
CA ASP A 3 1.45 -19.85 -14.49
C ASP A 3 0.69 -18.83 -13.63
N LEU A 4 1.42 -17.82 -13.14
CA LEU A 4 0.88 -16.68 -12.41
C LEU A 4 0.12 -15.75 -13.37
N PRO A 5 -1.00 -15.13 -12.93
CA PRO A 5 -1.75 -14.22 -13.78
C PRO A 5 -0.90 -12.98 -14.11
N LYS A 6 -0.86 -12.62 -15.40
CA LYS A 6 -0.08 -11.51 -15.95
C LYS A 6 -0.95 -10.31 -16.30
N THR A 7 -2.26 -10.53 -16.45
CA THR A 7 -3.23 -9.50 -16.79
C THR A 7 -4.35 -9.45 -15.75
N TRP A 8 -5.04 -8.31 -15.64
CA TRP A 8 -6.17 -8.17 -14.74
C TRP A 8 -7.29 -9.21 -15.01
N PRO A 9 -7.69 -9.48 -16.27
CA PRO A 9 -8.65 -10.54 -16.56
C PRO A 9 -8.20 -11.94 -16.09
N GLU A 10 -6.93 -12.29 -16.30
CA GLU A 10 -6.38 -13.57 -15.81
C GLU A 10 -6.41 -13.65 -14.29
N PHE A 11 -6.14 -12.54 -13.61
CA PHE A 11 -6.20 -12.48 -12.15
C PHE A 11 -7.63 -12.69 -11.64
N VAL A 12 -8.61 -11.97 -12.20
CA VAL A 12 -10.03 -12.14 -11.83
C VAL A 12 -10.53 -13.55 -12.15
N GLU A 13 -10.12 -14.12 -13.29
CA GLU A 13 -10.45 -15.50 -13.67
C GLU A 13 -9.86 -16.51 -12.67
N ALA A 14 -8.61 -16.29 -12.22
CA ALA A 14 -8.00 -17.13 -11.20
C ALA A 14 -8.78 -17.08 -9.88
N LEU A 15 -9.18 -15.88 -9.43
CA LEU A 15 -10.02 -15.72 -8.24
C LEU A 15 -11.37 -16.44 -8.38
N ALA A 16 -12.01 -16.33 -9.55
CA ALA A 16 -13.26 -17.01 -9.84
C ALA A 16 -13.12 -18.54 -9.82
N LYS A 17 -12.04 -19.09 -10.39
CA LYS A 17 -11.74 -20.53 -10.34
C LYS A 17 -11.52 -21.02 -8.92
N ILE A 18 -10.78 -20.27 -8.10
CA ILE A 18 -10.52 -20.60 -6.69
C ILE A 18 -11.84 -20.61 -5.91
N LYS A 19 -12.68 -19.59 -6.09
CA LYS A 19 -14.01 -19.51 -5.47
C LYS A 19 -14.92 -20.67 -5.89
N ALA A 20 -14.96 -20.98 -7.19
CA ALA A 20 -15.77 -22.08 -7.74
C ALA A 20 -15.33 -23.46 -7.22
N ALA A 21 -14.05 -23.60 -6.85
CA ALA A 21 -13.51 -24.79 -6.21
C ALA A 21 -13.80 -24.87 -4.69
N GLY A 22 -14.48 -23.87 -4.11
CA GLY A 22 -14.87 -23.85 -2.69
C GLY A 22 -13.82 -23.29 -1.75
N PHE A 23 -12.76 -22.66 -2.26
CA PHE A 23 -11.72 -22.01 -1.47
C PHE A 23 -11.95 -20.50 -1.38
N GLN A 24 -11.35 -19.85 -0.37
CA GLN A 24 -11.41 -18.39 -0.23
C GLN A 24 -10.32 -17.74 -1.10
N PRO A 25 -10.67 -16.89 -2.09
CA PRO A 25 -9.67 -16.41 -3.04
C PRO A 25 -8.69 -15.41 -2.44
N LEU A 26 -9.20 -14.36 -1.79
CA LEU A 26 -8.40 -13.19 -1.43
C LEU A 26 -8.61 -12.79 0.03
N TYR A 27 -7.54 -12.82 0.81
CA TYR A 27 -7.53 -12.24 2.15
C TYR A 27 -7.58 -10.71 2.06
N MET A 28 -8.62 -10.13 2.65
CA MET A 28 -8.90 -8.70 2.55
C MET A 28 -9.61 -8.18 3.81
N PRO A 29 -8.93 -8.11 4.96
CA PRO A 29 -9.52 -7.64 6.21
C PRO A 29 -9.85 -6.15 6.08
N THR A 30 -11.12 -5.81 6.28
CA THR A 30 -11.54 -4.39 6.31
C THR A 30 -11.60 -3.83 7.71
N ALA A 31 -11.56 -4.68 8.75
CA ALA A 31 -11.64 -4.27 10.15
C ALA A 31 -10.47 -4.83 10.98
N GLY A 32 -10.30 -4.29 12.19
CA GLY A 32 -9.24 -4.70 13.11
C GLY A 32 -7.86 -4.14 12.75
N ASN A 33 -6.83 -4.71 13.38
CA ASN A 33 -5.43 -4.28 13.24
C ASN A 33 -4.83 -4.55 11.86
N GLU A 34 -5.42 -5.44 11.06
CA GLU A 34 -4.97 -5.73 9.70
C GLU A 34 -5.71 -4.93 8.61
N SER A 35 -6.63 -4.05 8.98
CA SER A 35 -7.41 -3.23 8.02
C SER A 35 -6.55 -2.37 7.09
N TYR A 36 -5.29 -2.10 7.45
CA TYR A 36 -4.33 -1.43 6.57
C TYR A 36 -4.12 -2.18 5.24
N VAL A 37 -4.30 -3.51 5.21
CA VAL A 37 -4.18 -4.31 3.98
C VAL A 37 -5.22 -3.87 2.95
N PHE A 38 -6.46 -3.65 3.41
CA PHE A 38 -7.52 -3.14 2.55
C PHE A 38 -7.23 -1.69 2.11
N ALA A 39 -6.71 -0.86 3.00
CA ALA A 39 -6.30 0.51 2.67
C ALA A 39 -5.25 0.55 1.54
N TRP A 40 -4.24 -0.32 1.62
CA TRP A 40 -3.20 -0.45 0.59
C TRP A 40 -3.79 -0.89 -0.75
N GLN A 41 -4.74 -1.84 -0.72
CA GLN A 41 -5.41 -2.30 -1.93
C GLN A 41 -6.21 -1.18 -2.61
N THR A 42 -7.01 -0.46 -1.83
CA THR A 42 -7.79 0.67 -2.36
C THR A 42 -6.86 1.76 -2.91
N GLY A 43 -5.72 2.00 -2.25
CA GLY A 43 -4.69 2.90 -2.77
C GLY A 43 -4.17 2.46 -4.14
N ILE A 44 -3.75 1.19 -4.29
CA ILE A 44 -3.24 0.65 -5.57
C ILE A 44 -4.26 0.81 -6.71
N TRP A 45 -5.54 0.61 -6.43
CA TRP A 45 -6.60 0.85 -7.42
C TRP A 45 -6.78 2.33 -7.71
N SER A 46 -6.78 3.18 -6.68
CA SER A 46 -6.85 4.62 -6.83
C SER A 46 -5.71 5.18 -7.69
N ASP A 47 -4.48 4.71 -7.54
CA ASP A 47 -3.32 5.15 -8.35
C ASP A 47 -3.57 5.01 -9.86
N GLN A 48 -4.23 3.92 -10.25
CA GLN A 48 -4.48 3.59 -11.65
C GLN A 48 -5.76 4.26 -12.17
N LEU A 49 -6.76 4.42 -11.31
CA LEU A 49 -8.06 4.99 -11.69
C LEU A 49 -8.08 6.52 -11.63
N LEU A 50 -7.27 7.13 -10.77
CA LEU A 50 -7.17 8.59 -10.59
C LEU A 50 -5.91 9.19 -11.24
N ALA A 51 -5.30 8.50 -12.22
CA ALA A 51 -4.09 8.98 -12.88
C ALA A 51 -4.26 10.39 -13.51
N ASP A 52 -5.44 10.69 -14.05
CA ASP A 52 -5.75 12.02 -14.61
C ASP A 52 -5.90 13.09 -13.53
N VAL A 53 -6.46 12.74 -12.37
CA VAL A 53 -6.54 13.64 -11.20
C VAL A 53 -5.13 13.95 -10.71
N VAL A 54 -4.29 12.92 -10.52
CA VAL A 54 -2.89 13.10 -10.12
C VAL A 54 -2.17 14.02 -11.09
N LYS A 55 -2.32 13.81 -12.40
CA LYS A 55 -1.70 14.67 -13.43
C LYS A 55 -2.14 16.14 -13.35
N THR A 56 -3.37 16.42 -12.92
CA THR A 56 -3.88 17.78 -12.72
C THR A 56 -3.35 18.41 -11.42
N CYS A 57 -3.23 17.60 -10.37
CA CYS A 57 -2.85 18.03 -9.02
C CYS A 57 -1.35 18.17 -8.79
N ASP A 58 -0.54 17.34 -9.44
CA ASP A 58 0.90 17.23 -9.26
C ASP A 58 1.64 18.49 -9.78
N GLY A 59 2.50 19.05 -8.94
CA GLY A 59 3.23 20.29 -9.16
C GLY A 59 2.43 21.57 -8.90
N GLN A 60 1.22 21.46 -8.36
CA GLN A 60 0.42 22.64 -8.00
C GLN A 60 1.01 23.31 -6.76
N VAL A 61 0.55 24.53 -6.47
CA VAL A 61 0.98 25.33 -5.30
C VAL A 61 2.50 25.50 -5.12
N GLY A 62 3.28 25.27 -6.19
CA GLY A 62 4.74 25.42 -6.21
C GLY A 62 5.52 24.17 -5.80
N GLU A 63 4.84 23.03 -5.64
CA GLU A 63 5.46 21.72 -5.40
C GLU A 63 6.13 21.17 -6.69
N PRO A 64 7.08 20.22 -6.57
CA PRO A 64 7.69 19.58 -7.73
C PRO A 64 6.71 18.62 -8.43
N VAL A 65 6.83 18.49 -9.76
CA VAL A 65 6.13 17.45 -10.53
C VAL A 65 6.91 16.15 -10.40
N ASP A 66 6.54 15.30 -9.44
CA ASP A 66 7.21 14.02 -9.18
C ASP A 66 6.26 12.82 -9.12
N GLY A 67 4.97 13.07 -9.39
CA GLY A 67 3.89 12.11 -9.39
C GLY A 67 3.27 11.88 -8.01
N LEU A 68 3.85 12.39 -6.93
CA LEU A 68 3.36 12.24 -5.55
C LEU A 68 2.51 13.44 -5.18
N ILE A 69 1.28 13.20 -4.73
CA ILE A 69 0.42 14.27 -4.23
C ILE A 69 0.73 14.51 -2.75
N SER A 70 1.36 15.65 -2.46
CA SER A 70 1.54 16.16 -1.11
C SER A 70 0.21 16.55 -0.45
N GLN A 71 0.21 16.73 0.88
CA GLN A 71 -1.00 17.19 1.57
C GLN A 71 -1.48 18.56 1.07
N ILE A 72 -0.57 19.48 0.74
CA ILE A 72 -0.94 20.81 0.26
C ILE A 72 -1.56 20.77 -1.14
N GLU A 73 -1.04 19.92 -2.04
CA GLU A 73 -1.61 19.70 -3.38
C GLU A 73 -2.98 19.01 -3.29
N ALA A 74 -3.13 18.02 -2.41
CA ALA A 74 -4.41 17.36 -2.16
C ALA A 74 -5.48 18.37 -1.70
N VAL A 75 -5.12 19.25 -0.75
CA VAL A 75 -6.01 20.31 -0.24
C VAL A 75 -6.34 21.31 -1.35
N TRP A 76 -5.37 21.70 -2.16
CA TRP A 76 -5.60 22.55 -3.33
C TRP A 76 -6.59 21.88 -4.29
N CYS A 77 -6.37 20.63 -4.66
CA CYS A 77 -7.23 19.91 -5.60
C CYS A 77 -8.66 19.74 -5.11
N LEU A 78 -8.84 19.37 -3.84
CA LEU A 78 -10.17 19.28 -3.24
C LEU A 78 -10.88 20.64 -3.23
N LYS A 79 -10.18 21.73 -2.91
CA LYS A 79 -10.75 23.08 -2.94
C LYS A 79 -11.12 23.56 -4.34
N LYS A 80 -10.34 23.18 -5.36
CA LYS A 80 -10.61 23.51 -6.75
C LYS A 80 -11.68 22.61 -7.39
N GLY A 81 -12.03 21.50 -6.74
CA GLY A 81 -12.92 20.48 -7.28
C GLY A 81 -12.27 19.61 -8.35
N GLU A 82 -10.93 19.63 -8.43
CA GLU A 82 -10.15 18.76 -9.34
C GLU A 82 -10.01 17.34 -8.78
N TRP A 83 -10.20 17.19 -7.47
CA TRP A 83 -10.40 15.90 -6.81
C TRP A 83 -11.69 15.96 -6.00
N SER A 84 -12.60 15.02 -6.24
CA SER A 84 -13.91 14.96 -5.61
C SER A 84 -14.34 13.50 -5.35
N ALA A 85 -15.47 13.33 -4.67
CA ALA A 85 -16.07 12.01 -4.48
C ALA A 85 -16.45 11.33 -5.81
N GLU A 86 -16.84 12.07 -6.84
CA GLU A 86 -17.19 11.46 -8.13
C GLU A 86 -15.98 10.80 -8.79
N ASP A 87 -14.78 11.37 -8.63
CA ASP A 87 -13.53 10.74 -9.10
C ASP A 87 -13.23 9.42 -8.37
N MET A 88 -13.76 9.25 -7.15
CA MET A 88 -13.63 8.03 -6.35
C MET A 88 -14.67 6.96 -6.71
N ARG A 89 -15.74 7.30 -7.45
CA ARG A 89 -16.79 6.35 -7.88
C ARG A 89 -16.23 5.05 -8.47
N PRO A 90 -15.34 5.06 -9.48
CA PRO A 90 -14.81 3.83 -10.04
C PRO A 90 -14.01 2.99 -9.03
N VAL A 91 -13.38 3.61 -8.03
CA VAL A 91 -12.68 2.88 -6.96
C VAL A 91 -13.68 2.16 -6.06
N PHE A 92 -14.77 2.80 -5.67
CA PHE A 92 -15.84 2.18 -4.90
C PHE A 92 -16.49 1.03 -5.66
N GLU A 93 -16.82 1.23 -6.94
CA GLU A 93 -17.43 0.20 -7.79
C GLU A 93 -16.52 -1.03 -7.95
N LEU A 94 -15.24 -0.81 -8.27
CA LEU A 94 -14.25 -1.88 -8.35
C LEU A 94 -14.10 -2.62 -7.01
N THR A 95 -14.09 -1.87 -5.90
CA THR A 95 -14.02 -2.46 -4.57
C THR A 95 -15.23 -3.35 -4.28
N LYS A 96 -16.45 -2.92 -4.68
CA LYS A 96 -17.66 -3.74 -4.55
C LYS A 96 -17.60 -4.97 -5.44
N GLU A 97 -17.18 -4.83 -6.69
CA GLU A 97 -17.01 -5.93 -7.62
C GLU A 97 -16.05 -6.98 -7.03
N MET A 98 -14.90 -6.55 -6.53
CA MET A 98 -13.88 -7.44 -5.98
C MET A 98 -14.28 -8.06 -4.63
N SER A 99 -15.20 -7.44 -3.89
CA SER A 99 -15.61 -7.93 -2.58
C SER A 99 -16.26 -9.32 -2.60
N GLN A 100 -16.75 -9.76 -3.77
CA GLN A 100 -17.24 -11.12 -3.94
C GLN A 100 -16.13 -12.20 -3.83
N TYR A 101 -14.86 -11.81 -3.94
CA TYR A 101 -13.70 -12.70 -3.83
C TYR A 101 -12.97 -12.55 -2.49
N PHE A 102 -13.42 -11.63 -1.63
CA PHE A 102 -12.83 -11.47 -0.30
C PHE A 102 -13.16 -12.67 0.58
N HIS A 103 -12.27 -12.94 1.52
CA HIS A 103 -12.44 -13.97 2.55
C HIS A 103 -13.76 -13.78 3.32
N GLU A 104 -14.32 -14.88 3.82
CA GLU A 104 -15.56 -14.84 4.58
C GLU A 104 -15.36 -14.01 5.87
N GLY A 105 -16.36 -13.20 6.23
CA GLY A 105 -16.30 -12.39 7.44
C GLY A 105 -15.38 -11.17 7.35
N TYR A 106 -14.96 -10.75 6.15
CA TYR A 106 -14.02 -9.64 5.95
C TYR A 106 -14.41 -8.29 6.59
N LEU A 107 -15.69 -8.10 6.95
CA LEU A 107 -16.21 -6.92 7.66
C LEU A 107 -15.97 -6.96 9.18
N ALA A 108 -15.56 -8.11 9.73
CA ALA A 108 -15.20 -8.27 11.12
C ALA A 108 -13.67 -8.29 11.30
N PRO A 109 -13.15 -7.99 12.50
CA PRO A 109 -11.75 -8.24 12.81
C PRO A 109 -11.38 -9.70 12.52
N PRO A 110 -10.21 -9.97 11.91
CA PRO A 110 -9.82 -11.33 11.57
C PRO A 110 -9.67 -12.19 12.85
N PRO A 111 -9.96 -13.50 12.77
CA PRO A 111 -9.71 -14.41 13.88
C PRO A 111 -8.20 -14.51 14.19
N PRO A 112 -7.81 -14.99 15.38
CA PRO A 112 -6.40 -15.24 15.69
C PRO A 112 -5.77 -16.25 14.73
N GLY A 113 -4.58 -15.92 14.23
CA GLY A 113 -3.84 -16.73 13.27
C GLY A 113 -3.66 -16.02 11.93
N ASP A 114 -2.96 -16.68 11.01
CA ASP A 114 -2.78 -16.21 9.64
C ASP A 114 -3.51 -17.17 8.69
N PRO A 115 -4.65 -16.75 8.10
CA PRO A 115 -5.43 -17.61 7.21
C PRO A 115 -4.64 -18.12 6.01
N PHE A 116 -3.60 -17.38 5.57
CA PHE A 116 -2.75 -17.83 4.49
C PHE A 116 -1.86 -18.99 4.94
N VAL A 117 -1.20 -18.87 6.10
CA VAL A 117 -0.40 -19.95 6.70
C VAL A 117 -1.23 -21.20 6.94
N GLN A 118 -2.49 -21.03 7.33
CA GLN A 118 -3.46 -22.11 7.56
C GLN A 118 -3.99 -22.75 6.27
N GLY A 119 -3.68 -22.18 5.09
CA GLY A 119 -4.17 -22.66 3.81
C GLY A 119 -5.65 -22.36 3.54
N GLU A 120 -6.25 -21.42 4.28
CA GLU A 120 -7.67 -21.06 4.17
C GLU A 120 -7.93 -20.08 3.02
N VAL A 121 -6.93 -19.27 2.66
CA VAL A 121 -6.97 -18.26 1.59
C VAL A 121 -5.87 -18.50 0.56
N ALA A 122 -6.16 -18.27 -0.72
CA ALA A 122 -5.21 -18.51 -1.80
C ALA A 122 -4.24 -17.32 -2.03
N PHE A 123 -4.73 -16.10 -1.92
CA PHE A 123 -3.94 -14.88 -2.07
C PHE A 123 -4.01 -14.01 -0.81
N ARG A 124 -2.87 -13.45 -0.44
CA ARG A 124 -2.73 -12.47 0.64
C ARG A 124 -1.76 -11.37 0.24
N TRP A 125 -2.13 -10.14 0.55
CA TRP A 125 -1.22 -9.01 0.53
C TRP A 125 -0.30 -9.04 1.73
N LEU A 126 1.00 -8.96 1.48
CA LEU A 126 2.00 -9.03 2.52
C LEU A 126 3.05 -7.95 2.31
N SER A 127 3.41 -7.27 3.41
CA SER A 127 4.57 -6.38 3.40
C SER A 127 5.84 -7.22 3.39
N ARG A 128 6.90 -6.75 2.72
CA ARG A 128 8.23 -7.35 2.79
C ARG A 128 8.66 -7.63 4.24
N LEU A 129 8.34 -6.72 5.17
CA LEU A 129 8.69 -6.84 6.58
C LEU A 129 8.09 -8.09 7.25
N ASN A 130 6.99 -8.60 6.71
CA ASN A 130 6.27 -9.76 7.26
C ASN A 130 6.47 -11.02 6.41
N VAL A 131 7.21 -10.98 5.29
CA VAL A 131 7.46 -12.17 4.48
C VAL A 131 8.24 -13.23 5.26
N SER A 132 9.16 -12.81 6.12
CA SER A 132 9.94 -13.73 6.95
C SER A 132 9.10 -14.49 7.97
N THR A 133 7.98 -13.93 8.44
CA THR A 133 7.10 -14.63 9.37
C THR A 133 6.39 -15.79 8.66
N VAL A 134 5.93 -15.57 7.43
CA VAL A 134 5.35 -16.61 6.57
C VAL A 134 6.44 -17.62 6.18
N ALA A 135 7.61 -17.17 5.72
CA ALA A 135 8.67 -18.06 5.25
C ALA A 135 9.24 -19.00 6.32
N ALA A 136 9.20 -18.60 7.59
CA ALA A 136 9.70 -19.39 8.72
C ALA A 136 8.58 -20.17 9.44
N ASP A 137 7.32 -20.03 9.06
CA ASP A 137 6.21 -20.68 9.76
C ASP A 137 6.20 -22.20 9.47
N PRO A 138 6.33 -23.06 10.50
CA PRO A 138 6.39 -24.51 10.32
C PRO A 138 5.04 -25.12 9.90
N ASN A 139 3.94 -24.37 9.97
CA ASN A 139 2.61 -24.85 9.58
C ASN A 139 2.35 -24.73 8.08
N ILE A 140 3.20 -24.02 7.33
CA ILE A 140 3.09 -23.98 5.88
C ILE A 140 3.50 -25.33 5.31
N THR A 141 2.51 -26.06 4.81
CA THR A 141 2.67 -27.39 4.20
C THR A 141 2.54 -27.36 2.68
N PHE A 142 2.44 -26.17 2.08
CA PHE A 142 2.25 -25.95 0.66
C PHE A 142 3.35 -25.05 0.06
N ALA A 143 3.57 -25.19 -1.24
CA ALA A 143 4.47 -24.29 -1.98
C ALA A 143 3.80 -22.93 -2.19
N TRP A 144 4.56 -21.85 -2.04
CA TRP A 144 4.07 -20.50 -2.22
C TRP A 144 5.12 -19.61 -2.89
N GLY A 145 4.63 -18.54 -3.52
CA GLY A 145 5.45 -17.52 -4.16
C GLY A 145 4.80 -16.14 -4.03
N SER A 146 5.48 -15.11 -4.52
CA SER A 146 4.95 -13.75 -4.64
C SER A 146 5.03 -13.25 -6.07
N TYR A 147 4.10 -12.38 -6.43
CA TYR A 147 4.05 -11.74 -7.74
C TYR A 147 3.34 -10.39 -7.60
N TYR A 148 3.46 -9.56 -8.64
CA TYR A 148 2.73 -8.31 -8.70
C TYR A 148 1.28 -8.56 -9.10
N GLN A 149 0.34 -7.92 -8.42
CA GLN A 149 -1.00 -7.78 -8.97
C GLN A 149 -0.91 -7.11 -10.35
N PRO A 150 -1.49 -7.71 -11.39
CA PRO A 150 -1.53 -7.10 -12.71
C PRO A 150 -2.18 -5.71 -12.69
N ALA A 151 -1.71 -4.83 -13.56
CA ALA A 151 -2.36 -3.54 -13.76
C ALA A 151 -3.79 -3.70 -14.29
N LEU A 152 -4.69 -2.80 -13.90
CA LEU A 152 -6.11 -2.81 -14.28
C LEU A 152 -6.28 -2.69 -15.79
N LYS A 153 -5.42 -1.91 -16.46
CA LYS A 153 -5.41 -1.73 -17.91
C LYS A 153 -4.28 -2.52 -18.54
N GLU A 154 -4.55 -3.10 -19.70
CA GLU A 154 -3.54 -3.82 -20.47
C GLU A 154 -2.44 -2.86 -20.95
N GLY A 155 -1.18 -3.28 -20.82
CA GLY A 155 0.00 -2.48 -21.21
C GLY A 155 0.53 -1.56 -20.10
N ASP A 156 -0.24 -1.32 -19.03
CA ASP A 156 0.24 -0.57 -17.87
C ASP A 156 1.19 -1.42 -17.01
N MET A 157 2.15 -0.74 -16.37
CA MET A 157 3.06 -1.39 -15.43
C MET A 157 2.33 -1.70 -14.11
N PRO A 158 2.54 -2.88 -13.50
CA PRO A 158 2.05 -3.17 -12.17
C PRO A 158 2.52 -2.13 -11.13
N ILE A 159 1.61 -1.75 -10.23
CA ILE A 159 1.86 -0.78 -9.16
C ILE A 159 2.36 -1.49 -7.91
N ARG A 160 3.34 -0.88 -7.23
CA ARG A 160 3.93 -1.39 -5.99
C ARG A 160 3.72 -0.43 -4.82
N TYR A 161 3.10 -0.90 -3.74
CA TYR A 161 3.00 -0.18 -2.47
C TYR A 161 4.35 -0.15 -1.72
N GLY A 162 4.84 1.03 -1.33
CA GLY A 162 6.06 1.21 -0.51
C GLY A 162 6.96 2.38 -0.93
N SER A 163 7.58 3.03 0.07
CA SER A 163 8.26 4.33 -0.04
C SER A 163 9.76 4.30 -0.39
N SER A 164 10.34 3.15 -0.73
CA SER A 164 11.75 3.10 -1.12
C SER A 164 12.04 2.14 -2.27
N ALA A 165 13.08 2.49 -3.01
CA ALA A 165 13.64 1.73 -4.11
C ALA A 165 13.59 0.22 -3.85
N GLU A 166 13.11 -0.52 -4.84
CA GLU A 166 13.48 -1.93 -5.09
C GLU A 166 13.66 -2.75 -3.81
N GLY A 167 12.53 -3.07 -3.18
CA GLY A 167 12.54 -3.91 -1.99
C GLY A 167 12.70 -3.18 -0.66
N ALA A 168 13.32 -2.02 -0.51
CA ALA A 168 13.56 -1.47 0.83
C ALA A 168 12.24 -1.07 1.52
N GLY A 169 12.01 -1.57 2.75
CA GLY A 169 11.27 -0.82 3.75
C GLY A 169 12.31 0.02 4.47
N GLY A 170 12.33 1.33 4.25
CA GLY A 170 13.30 2.22 4.88
C GLY A 170 13.09 2.26 6.39
N GLN A 171 14.13 1.99 7.17
CA GLN A 171 14.20 2.42 8.56
C GLN A 171 14.88 3.79 8.56
N TYR A 172 14.20 4.79 9.10
CA TYR A 172 14.69 6.17 9.13
C TYR A 172 15.23 6.50 10.51
N LEU A 173 16.39 7.17 10.56
CA LEU A 173 16.92 7.74 11.79
C LEU A 173 16.50 9.21 11.86
N PHE A 174 15.58 9.52 12.77
CA PHE A 174 15.16 10.89 13.03
C PHE A 174 15.92 11.46 14.23
N ILE A 175 16.50 12.66 14.07
CA ILE A 175 17.13 13.41 15.15
C ILE A 175 16.18 14.55 15.54
N PRO A 176 15.46 14.45 16.68
CA PRO A 176 14.53 15.50 17.08
C PRO A 176 15.27 16.72 17.64
N MET A 177 14.71 17.92 17.43
CA MET A 177 15.27 19.19 17.93
C MET A 177 15.51 19.19 19.44
N THR A 178 14.65 18.51 20.21
CA THR A 178 14.84 18.35 21.66
C THR A 178 16.18 17.71 22.03
N THR A 179 16.76 16.88 21.15
CA THR A 179 18.10 16.32 21.37
C THR A 179 19.20 17.33 21.09
N VAL A 180 19.00 18.20 20.09
CA VAL A 180 19.89 19.32 19.79
C VAL A 180 19.89 20.31 20.94
N ASP A 181 18.71 20.71 21.41
CA ASP A 181 18.52 21.65 22.52
C ASP A 181 19.12 21.13 23.83
N ALA A 182 19.11 19.81 24.03
CA ALA A 182 19.75 19.15 25.16
C ALA A 182 21.29 19.05 25.04
N GLY A 183 21.90 19.59 23.98
CA GLY A 183 23.35 19.54 23.73
C GLY A 183 23.87 18.15 23.38
N LYS A 184 23.00 17.23 22.95
CA LYS A 184 23.34 15.81 22.71
C LYS A 184 23.50 15.45 21.23
N LEU A 185 23.53 16.46 20.35
CA LEU A 185 23.64 16.24 18.90
C LEU A 185 24.85 15.37 18.53
N ASN A 186 26.02 15.66 19.09
CA ASN A 186 27.25 14.92 18.78
C ASN A 186 27.12 13.41 19.08
N LEU A 187 26.48 13.05 20.20
CA LEU A 187 26.28 11.65 20.57
C LEU A 187 25.35 10.92 19.58
N LEU A 188 24.30 11.59 19.10
CA LEU A 188 23.42 10.99 18.08
C LEU A 188 24.09 10.92 16.71
N LEU A 189 24.93 11.89 16.35
CA LEU A 189 25.72 11.82 15.13
C LEU A 189 26.71 10.65 15.17
N ASP A 190 27.37 10.43 16.31
CA ASP A 190 28.26 9.27 16.51
C ASP A 190 27.48 7.96 16.38
N LEU A 191 26.29 7.86 16.99
CA LEU A 191 25.42 6.69 16.84
C LEU A 191 25.01 6.48 15.38
N ALA A 192 24.58 7.54 14.70
CA ALA A 192 24.19 7.49 13.29
C ALA A 192 25.35 7.01 12.41
N GLN A 193 26.55 7.53 12.60
CA GLN A 193 27.76 7.09 11.90
C GLN A 193 28.09 5.63 12.21
N TYR A 194 27.96 5.19 13.47
CA TYR A 194 28.20 3.80 13.84
C TYR A 194 27.24 2.84 13.14
N VAL A 195 25.92 3.07 13.24
CA VAL A 195 24.90 2.17 12.68
C VAL A 195 24.85 2.21 11.16
N THR A 196 25.31 3.29 10.53
CA THR A 196 25.40 3.41 9.06
C THR A 196 26.79 3.08 8.52
N SER A 197 27.75 2.69 9.39
CA SER A 197 29.09 2.30 8.97
C SER A 197 29.05 1.07 8.05
N PRO A 198 30.04 0.89 7.15
CA PRO A 198 30.11 -0.29 6.29
C PRO A 198 30.10 -1.61 7.07
N ALA A 199 30.72 -1.65 8.25
CA ALA A 199 30.74 -2.82 9.12
C ALA A 199 29.35 -3.13 9.71
N ALA A 200 28.64 -2.11 10.21
CA ALA A 200 27.29 -2.26 10.74
C ALA A 200 26.30 -2.67 9.64
N ASN A 201 26.37 -2.03 8.46
CA ASN A 201 25.55 -2.42 7.31
C ASN A 201 25.84 -3.86 6.87
N LYS A 202 27.10 -4.27 6.77
CA LYS A 202 27.46 -5.66 6.43
C LYS A 202 26.91 -6.65 7.45
N HIS A 203 26.99 -6.33 8.74
CA HIS A 203 26.42 -7.15 9.79
C HIS A 203 24.89 -7.23 9.66
N TRP A 204 24.21 -6.09 9.51
CA TRP A 204 22.76 -6.04 9.30
C TRP A 204 22.33 -6.92 8.11
N CYS A 205 22.99 -6.76 6.96
CA CYS A 205 22.73 -7.53 5.74
C CYS A 205 22.90 -9.04 5.94
N SER A 206 23.86 -9.47 6.78
CA SER A 206 24.08 -10.89 7.08
C SER A 206 22.97 -11.52 7.92
N LEU A 207 22.15 -10.71 8.58
CA LEU A 207 21.04 -11.16 9.41
C LEU A 207 19.70 -11.13 8.68
N GLN A 208 19.64 -10.54 7.47
CA GLN A 208 18.40 -10.40 6.74
C GLN A 208 18.03 -11.71 6.02
N PRO A 209 16.75 -12.12 6.05
CA PRO A 209 16.25 -13.25 5.25
C PRO A 209 16.43 -13.06 3.74
N VAL A 210 16.51 -11.80 3.29
CA VAL A 210 16.90 -11.42 1.94
C VAL A 210 18.24 -10.72 2.04
N PRO A 211 19.29 -11.20 1.36
CA PRO A 211 20.57 -10.52 1.38
C PRO A 211 20.41 -9.07 0.86
N CYS A 212 21.26 -8.17 1.32
CA CYS A 212 21.34 -6.86 0.68
C CYS A 212 21.80 -7.03 -0.77
N PHE A 213 21.16 -6.32 -1.69
CA PHE A 213 21.42 -6.38 -3.11
C PHE A 213 21.49 -4.98 -3.71
N GLU A 214 22.17 -4.86 -4.86
CA GLU A 214 22.23 -3.58 -5.57
C GLU A 214 20.88 -3.26 -6.22
N ALA A 215 20.56 -1.97 -6.22
CA ALA A 215 19.42 -1.44 -6.94
C ALA A 215 19.37 -1.94 -8.40
N GLY A 216 18.22 -2.38 -8.86
CA GLY A 216 17.98 -2.93 -10.21
C GLY A 216 18.35 -4.40 -10.39
N SER A 217 18.84 -5.09 -9.35
CA SER A 217 19.15 -6.52 -9.42
C SER A 217 17.91 -7.38 -9.72
N THR A 218 18.08 -8.42 -10.53
CA THR A 218 17.01 -9.41 -10.77
C THR A 218 16.94 -10.44 -9.64
N VAL A 219 15.80 -11.12 -9.51
CA VAL A 219 15.65 -12.17 -8.48
C VAL A 219 16.59 -13.35 -8.75
N GLU A 220 16.86 -13.65 -10.02
CA GLU A 220 17.80 -14.67 -10.45
C GLU A 220 19.25 -14.30 -10.10
N THR A 221 19.61 -13.01 -10.13
CA THR A 221 20.92 -12.52 -9.70
C THR A 221 21.10 -12.62 -8.18
N ILE A 222 20.03 -12.39 -7.41
CA ILE A 222 20.07 -12.41 -5.95
C ILE A 222 20.08 -13.85 -5.42
N PHE A 223 19.36 -14.76 -6.08
CA PHE A 223 19.20 -16.16 -5.67
C PHE A 223 19.53 -17.12 -6.83
N PRO A 224 20.78 -17.20 -7.31
CA PRO A 224 21.13 -17.93 -8.53
C PRO A 224 20.81 -19.42 -8.48
N ASP A 225 20.94 -20.04 -7.31
CA ASP A 225 20.80 -21.50 -7.12
C ASP A 225 19.63 -21.87 -6.19
N ASP A 226 18.68 -20.95 -5.95
CA ASP A 226 17.54 -21.18 -5.05
C ASP A 226 16.19 -20.79 -5.70
N PRO A 227 15.60 -21.68 -6.52
CA PRO A 227 14.33 -21.44 -7.19
C PRO A 227 13.17 -21.15 -6.21
N ALA A 228 13.19 -21.75 -5.02
CA ALA A 228 12.17 -21.50 -4.02
C ALA A 228 12.25 -20.06 -3.50
N MET A 229 13.45 -19.55 -3.26
CA MET A 229 13.64 -18.13 -2.92
C MET A 229 13.30 -17.23 -4.10
N GLN A 230 13.59 -17.65 -5.34
CA GLN A 230 13.17 -16.88 -6.52
C GLN A 230 11.64 -16.70 -6.55
N ASP A 231 10.87 -17.78 -6.39
CA ASP A 231 9.41 -17.71 -6.39
C ASP A 231 8.87 -16.88 -5.23
N ARG A 232 9.43 -17.04 -4.02
CA ARG A 232 9.00 -16.30 -2.82
C ARG A 232 9.25 -14.80 -2.92
N TRP A 233 10.31 -14.37 -3.60
CA TRP A 233 10.74 -12.97 -3.62
C TRP A 233 10.52 -12.23 -4.94
N ARG A 234 10.06 -12.93 -5.99
CA ARG A 234 9.84 -12.37 -7.32
C ARG A 234 9.00 -11.08 -7.30
N GLY A 235 7.85 -11.11 -6.63
CA GLY A 235 6.95 -9.95 -6.49
C GLY A 235 7.48 -8.79 -5.64
N TYR A 236 8.63 -8.94 -4.98
CA TYR A 236 9.26 -7.86 -4.21
C TYR A 236 10.50 -7.25 -4.89
N ILE A 237 11.10 -7.98 -5.84
CA ILE A 237 12.38 -7.65 -6.47
C ILE A 237 12.18 -7.21 -7.93
N GLN A 238 11.30 -7.87 -8.68
CA GLN A 238 11.11 -7.53 -10.09
C GLN A 238 10.64 -6.06 -10.24
N PRO A 239 10.96 -5.37 -11.33
CA PRO A 239 10.59 -3.97 -11.50
C PRO A 239 9.07 -3.78 -11.56
N GLY A 240 8.58 -2.77 -10.85
CA GLY A 240 7.21 -2.27 -10.90
C GLY A 240 7.20 -0.74 -10.80
N LYS A 241 6.12 -0.08 -11.22
CA LYS A 241 5.98 1.37 -11.04
C LYS A 241 5.70 1.63 -9.56
N ARG A 242 6.38 2.63 -8.99
CA ARG A 242 6.12 3.03 -7.61
C ARG A 242 4.72 3.62 -7.51
N PHE A 243 4.05 3.26 -6.43
CA PHE A 243 2.82 3.89 -6.01
C PHE A 243 3.04 5.36 -5.67
N SER A 244 2.22 6.23 -6.24
CA SER A 244 2.14 7.64 -5.88
C SER A 244 0.71 8.07 -5.58
N GLY A 245 -0.16 7.08 -5.36
CA GLY A 245 -1.59 7.20 -5.56
C GLY A 245 -2.28 8.16 -4.60
N LEU A 246 -3.34 8.74 -5.14
CA LEU A 246 -4.20 9.68 -4.46
C LEU A 246 -5.28 8.94 -3.66
N ASP A 247 -5.06 8.85 -2.35
CA ASP A 247 -6.07 8.41 -1.40
C ASP A 247 -5.95 9.18 -0.07
N ILE A 248 -6.94 9.04 0.80
CA ILE A 248 -6.97 9.73 2.10
C ILE A 248 -5.80 9.34 3.00
N ASN A 249 -5.37 8.08 2.96
CA ASN A 249 -4.25 7.58 3.78
C ASN A 249 -2.92 8.22 3.37
N ASN A 250 -2.66 8.42 2.08
CA ASN A 250 -1.40 9.03 1.63
C ASN A 250 -1.43 10.55 1.73
N ALA A 251 -2.55 11.18 1.34
CA ALA A 251 -2.68 12.63 1.36
C ALA A 251 -2.79 13.21 2.78
N PHE A 252 -3.47 12.51 3.69
CA PHE A 252 -3.78 13.01 5.04
C PHE A 252 -3.24 12.13 6.18
N GLY A 253 -2.55 11.04 5.85
CA GLY A 253 -1.90 10.15 6.82
C GLY A 253 -2.77 8.99 7.33
N PRO A 254 -2.13 7.99 7.95
CA PRO A 254 -2.76 6.70 8.24
C PRO A 254 -3.88 6.72 9.28
N ALA A 255 -3.85 7.67 10.21
CA ALA A 255 -4.94 7.84 11.17
C ALA A 255 -6.27 8.18 10.48
N ASN A 256 -6.22 8.87 9.34
CA ASN A 256 -7.40 9.25 8.56
C ASN A 256 -7.83 8.13 7.59
N GLY A 257 -6.90 7.25 7.21
CA GLY A 257 -7.20 6.03 6.45
C GLY A 257 -8.27 5.17 7.13
N THR A 258 -8.22 5.00 8.46
CA THR A 258 -9.23 4.25 9.23
C THR A 258 -10.65 4.78 9.04
N GLN A 259 -10.82 6.11 8.94
CA GLN A 259 -12.14 6.72 8.71
C GLN A 259 -12.64 6.44 7.29
N ALA A 260 -11.76 6.51 6.29
CA ALA A 260 -12.11 6.16 4.92
C ALA A 260 -12.50 4.68 4.79
N ILE A 261 -11.77 3.77 5.45
CA ILE A 261 -12.09 2.34 5.48
C ILE A 261 -13.48 2.09 6.06
N LYS A 262 -13.90 2.84 7.09
CA LYS A 262 -15.25 2.70 7.66
C LYS A 262 -16.35 2.99 6.64
N ILE A 263 -16.14 3.98 5.77
CA ILE A 263 -17.08 4.31 4.69
C ILE A 263 -17.18 3.14 3.70
N TYR A 264 -16.04 2.55 3.33
CA TYR A 264 -16.04 1.33 2.51
C TYR A 264 -16.74 0.16 3.20
N GLN A 265 -16.52 -0.07 4.50
CA GLN A 265 -17.22 -1.13 5.24
C GLN A 265 -18.73 -0.96 5.19
N ASP A 266 -19.23 0.26 5.39
CA ASP A 266 -20.66 0.53 5.37
C ASP A 266 -21.26 0.32 3.97
N TYR A 267 -20.52 0.68 2.93
CA TYR A 267 -20.92 0.42 1.55
C TYR A 267 -20.86 -1.08 1.17
N LEU A 268 -19.80 -1.76 1.59
CA LEU A 268 -19.61 -3.19 1.33
C LEU A 268 -20.64 -4.04 2.07
N GLY A 269 -20.94 -3.69 3.33
CA GLY A 269 -21.97 -4.30 4.16
C GLY A 269 -23.41 -3.88 3.82
N GLY A 270 -23.60 -2.93 2.91
CA GLY A 270 -24.93 -2.48 2.45
C GLY A 270 -25.67 -1.55 3.42
N THR A 271 -24.98 -1.00 4.41
CA THR A 271 -25.50 0.10 5.26
C THR A 271 -25.60 1.40 4.48
N LEU A 272 -24.67 1.65 3.55
CA LEU A 272 -24.75 2.76 2.60
C LEU A 272 -24.88 2.20 1.18
N ASN A 273 -25.65 2.88 0.34
CA ASN A 273 -25.53 2.74 -1.11
C ASN A 273 -24.33 3.54 -1.64
N LEU A 274 -24.07 3.45 -2.94
CA LEU A 274 -22.90 4.10 -3.57
C LEU A 274 -22.93 5.62 -3.39
N ASP A 275 -24.04 6.29 -3.69
CA ASP A 275 -24.13 7.74 -3.62
C ASP A 275 -24.04 8.26 -2.17
N GLU A 276 -24.58 7.51 -1.21
CA GLU A 276 -24.42 7.78 0.21
C GLU A 276 -22.97 7.62 0.67
N ALA A 277 -22.26 6.58 0.20
CA ALA A 277 -20.86 6.36 0.49
C ALA A 277 -19.98 7.47 -0.10
N LEU A 278 -20.24 7.89 -1.34
CA LEU A 278 -19.55 9.02 -1.99
C LEU A 278 -19.81 10.33 -1.25
N THR A 279 -21.04 10.57 -0.81
CA THR A 279 -21.38 11.74 0.02
C THR A 279 -20.63 11.72 1.35
N ALA A 280 -20.53 10.55 2.00
CA ALA A 280 -19.77 10.39 3.24
C ALA A 280 -18.26 10.61 3.00
N TRP A 281 -17.74 10.13 1.87
CA TRP A 281 -16.35 10.34 1.47
C TRP A 281 -16.05 11.82 1.23
N GLN A 282 -16.91 12.54 0.49
CA GLN A 282 -16.73 13.99 0.27
C GLN A 282 -16.68 14.75 1.59
N ARG A 283 -17.59 14.43 2.52
CA ARG A 283 -17.62 15.06 3.84
C ARG A 283 -16.34 14.83 4.63
N LEU A 284 -15.79 13.62 4.57
CA LEU A 284 -14.50 13.31 5.18
C LEU A 284 -13.38 14.13 4.52
N ALA A 285 -13.32 14.18 3.19
CA ALA A 285 -12.34 14.96 2.46
C ALA A 285 -12.41 16.46 2.79
N ASP A 286 -13.61 17.04 2.85
CA ASP A 286 -13.85 18.44 3.22
C ASP A 286 -13.38 18.72 4.66
N GLN A 287 -13.69 17.83 5.60
CA GLN A 287 -13.27 17.93 6.99
C GLN A 287 -11.74 17.89 7.11
N LEU A 288 -11.08 16.98 6.41
CA LEU A 288 -9.63 16.84 6.42
C LEU A 288 -8.95 18.05 5.78
N THR A 289 -9.51 18.56 4.69
CA THR A 289 -9.09 19.81 4.05
C THR A 289 -9.16 20.98 5.03
N ALA A 290 -10.30 21.16 5.71
CA ALA A 290 -10.47 22.21 6.70
C ALA A 290 -9.47 22.07 7.87
N ASN A 291 -9.25 20.86 8.37
CA ASN A 291 -8.29 20.60 9.44
C ASN A 291 -6.85 20.91 9.03
N ALA A 292 -6.44 20.51 7.82
CA ALA A 292 -5.11 20.79 7.30
C ALA A 292 -4.86 22.30 7.17
N LEU A 293 -5.86 23.06 6.69
CA LEU A 293 -5.79 24.53 6.61
C LEU A 293 -5.70 25.22 7.98
N LEU A 294 -6.35 24.66 9.00
CA LEU A 294 -6.22 25.15 10.37
C LEU A 294 -4.82 24.88 10.95
N GLN A 295 -4.21 23.74 10.59
CA GLN A 295 -2.86 23.37 11.01
C GLN A 295 -1.77 24.14 10.26
N HIS A 296 -2.05 24.57 9.03
CA HIS A 296 -1.12 25.22 8.12
C HIS A 296 -1.65 26.58 7.61
N PRO A 297 -1.79 27.60 8.48
CA PRO A 297 -2.24 28.93 8.07
C PRO A 297 -1.31 29.60 7.05
N GLU A 298 -0.05 29.17 6.96
CA GLU A 298 0.94 29.68 6.00
C GLU A 298 0.64 29.31 4.54
N TRP A 299 -0.20 28.31 4.28
CA TRP A 299 -0.55 27.88 2.92
C TRP A 299 -1.34 28.94 2.13
N ASN A 300 -1.89 29.97 2.80
CA ASN A 300 -2.60 31.08 2.15
C ASN A 300 -3.73 30.61 1.20
N ALA A 301 -4.48 29.59 1.61
CA ALA A 301 -5.45 28.92 0.75
C ALA A 301 -6.63 29.79 0.29
N ASP A 302 -6.81 30.98 0.84
CA ASP A 302 -7.77 31.98 0.34
C ASP A 302 -7.40 32.49 -1.06
N LYS A 303 -6.18 32.22 -1.54
CA LYS A 303 -5.69 32.59 -2.87
C LYS A 303 -5.90 31.49 -3.93
N TRP A 304 -6.44 30.34 -3.56
CA TRP A 304 -6.61 29.18 -4.45
C TRP A 304 -7.99 29.17 -5.11
#